data_AF-E3MRQ8-F1
#
_entry.id   AF-E3MRQ8-F1
#
_cell.length_a   1.000
_cell.length_b   1.000
_cell.length_c   1.000
_cell.angle_alpha   90.00
_cell.angle_beta   90.00
_cell.angle_gamma   90.00
#
_symmetry.space_group_name_H-M   'P 1'
#
loop_
_entity.id
_entity.type
_entity.pdbx_description
1 polymer ?
#
loop_
_entity_poly.entity_id
_entity_poly.type
_entity_poly.pdbx_seq_one_letter_code
_entity_poly.pdbx_strand_id
1 'polypeptide(L)' 'MNREEIQRITLIRNAAVQIGADPMHIFFLDTLVELNAKMIQVGSQPLSTDGLLEMFSTCSCIRAAWSALNVKID' A
#
# COMPACT_ATOMS: atom_id res chain seq x y z
N MET A 1 -3.39 -8.14 9.31
CA MET A 1 -3.24 -6.71 8.96
C MET A 1 -2.81 -6.49 7.50
N ASN A 2 -1.53 -6.53 7.11
CA ASN A 2 -1.14 -6.18 5.73
C ASN A 2 -1.73 -7.11 4.63
N ARG A 3 -1.92 -8.40 4.93
CA ARG A 3 -2.58 -9.34 3.99
C ARG A 3 -4.06 -9.03 3.77
N GLU A 4 -4.78 -8.69 4.84
CA GLU A 4 -6.19 -8.28 4.77
C GLU A 4 -6.30 -6.93 4.06
N GLU A 5 -5.33 -6.04 4.28
CA GLU A 5 -5.27 -4.73 3.64
C GLU A 5 -5.05 -4.85 2.13
N ILE A 6 -4.16 -5.75 1.68
CA ILE A 6 -4.02 -6.09 0.25
C ILE A 6 -5.36 -6.54 -0.33
N GLN A 7 -6.08 -7.44 0.34
CA GLN A 7 -7.38 -7.92 -0.13
C GLN A 7 -8.40 -6.78 -0.22
N ARG A 8 -8.48 -5.93 0.81
CA ARG A 8 -9.37 -4.77 0.87
C ARG A 8 -9.08 -3.80 -0.27
N ILE A 9 -7.82 -3.41 -0.46
CA ILE A 9 -7.42 -2.47 -1.51
C ILE A 9 -7.67 -3.08 -2.90
N THR A 10 -7.39 -4.37 -3.09
CA THR A 10 -7.66 -5.07 -4.36
C THR A 10 -9.15 -5.02 -4.73
N LEU A 11 -10.04 -5.20 -3.75
CA LEU A 11 -11.49 -5.07 -3.98
C LEU A 11 -11.88 -3.64 -4.39
N ILE A 12 -11.35 -2.63 -3.70
CA ILE A 12 -11.59 -1.20 -4.02
C ILE A 12 -11.08 -0.89 -5.43
N ARG A 13 -9.86 -1.36 -5.77
CA ARG A 13 -9.23 -1.19 -7.08
C ARG A 13 -10.05 -1.79 -8.20
N ASN A 14 -10.57 -3.01 -8.01
CA ASN A 14 -11.41 -3.67 -9.00
C ASN A 14 -12.73 -2.92 -9.22
N ALA A 15 -13.36 -2.44 -8.14
CA ALA A 15 -14.56 -1.62 -8.25
C ALA A 15 -14.28 -0.29 -8.96
N ALA A 16 -13.16 0.37 -8.65
CA ALA A 16 -12.74 1.63 -9.29
C ALA A 16 -12.55 1.45 -10.81
N VAL A 17 -11.93 0.34 -11.24
CA VAL A 17 -11.80 0.03 -12.68
C VAL A 17 -13.16 -0.18 -13.33
N GLN A 18 -14.08 -0.90 -12.69
CA GLN A 18 -15.40 -1.20 -13.25
C GLN A 18 -16.24 0.06 -13.49
N ILE A 19 -16.10 1.07 -12.64
CA ILE A 19 -16.82 2.35 -12.78
C ILE A 19 -16.07 3.37 -13.67
N GLY A 20 -14.93 2.99 -14.25
CA GLY A 20 -14.13 3.87 -15.09
C GLY A 20 -13.47 5.01 -14.33
N ALA A 21 -12.99 4.74 -13.10
CA ALA A 21 -12.24 5.72 -12.31
C ALA A 21 -10.98 6.20 -13.05
N ASP A 22 -10.53 7.39 -12.66
CA ASP A 22 -9.34 8.02 -13.22
C ASP A 22 -8.10 7.09 -13.11
N PRO A 23 -7.26 6.97 -14.16
CA PRO A 23 -6.07 6.11 -14.14
C PRO A 23 -5.09 6.41 -12.99
N MET A 24 -4.94 7.68 -12.58
CA MET A 24 -4.10 8.03 -11.44
C MET A 24 -4.66 7.48 -10.12
N HIS A 25 -5.99 7.45 -9.98
CA HIS A 25 -6.62 6.83 -8.81
C HIS A 25 -6.29 5.32 -8.73
N ILE A 26 -6.40 4.62 -9.86
CA ILE A 26 -6.07 3.18 -9.94
C ILE A 26 -4.57 2.96 -9.65
N PHE A 27 -3.70 3.81 -10.19
CA PHE A 27 -2.25 3.75 -9.96
C PHE A 27 -1.89 3.81 -8.46
N PHE A 28 -2.51 4.70 -7.70
CA PHE A 28 -2.25 4.79 -6.26
C PHE A 28 -2.77 3.57 -5.48
N LEU A 29 -3.88 2.97 -5.91
CA LEU A 29 -4.38 1.73 -5.29
C LEU A 29 -3.43 0.54 -5.58
N ASP A 30 -2.92 0.42 -6.81
CA ASP A 30 -1.91 -0.59 -7.14
C ASP A 30 -0.62 -0.39 -6.33
N THR A 31 -0.16 0.86 -6.21
CA THR A 31 1.00 1.22 -5.38
C THR A 31 0.80 0.80 -3.92
N LEU A 32 -0.39 1.00 -3.36
CA LEU A 32 -0.69 0.59 -1.98
C LEU A 32 -0.65 -0.94 -1.80
N VAL A 33 -1.10 -1.72 -2.80
CA VAL A 33 -0.98 -3.18 -2.77
C VAL A 33 0.48 -3.60 -2.76
N GLU A 34 1.30 -3.03 -3.64
CA GLU A 34 2.74 -3.33 -3.73
C GLU A 34 3.48 -3.01 -2.42
N LEU A 35 3.22 -1.84 -1.83
CA LEU A 35 3.85 -1.43 -0.57
C LEU A 35 3.45 -2.33 0.60
N ASN A 36 2.19 -2.76 0.67
CA ASN A 36 1.76 -3.72 1.70
C ASN A 36 2.40 -5.10 1.50
N ALA A 37 2.57 -5.54 0.25
CA ALA A 37 3.29 -6.78 -0.06
C ALA A 37 4.77 -6.67 0.35
N LYS A 38 5.39 -5.51 0.10
CA LYS A 38 6.75 -5.21 0.52
C LYS A 38 6.92 -5.26 2.03
N MET A 39 5.98 -4.71 2.81
CA MET A 39 5.99 -4.82 4.28
C MET A 39 5.98 -6.28 4.76
N ILE A 40 5.20 -7.15 4.11
CA ILE A 40 5.18 -8.58 4.44
C ILE A 40 6.54 -9.22 4.11
N GLN A 41 7.11 -8.89 2.95
CA GLN A 41 8.41 -9.41 2.53
C GLN A 41 9.50 -9.05 3.52
N VAL A 42 9.63 -7.76 3.86
CA VAL A 42 10.66 -7.28 4.79
C VAL A 42 10.44 -7.85 6.18
N GLY A 43 9.20 -7.89 6.67
CA GLY A 43 8.86 -8.48 7.97
C GLY A 43 9.09 -10.00 8.06
N SER A 44 9.30 -10.68 6.94
CA SER A 44 9.63 -12.12 6.89
C SER A 44 11.15 -12.38 6.91
N GLN A 45 11.97 -11.33 6.84
CA GLN A 45 13.43 -11.46 6.88
C GLN A 45 13.96 -11.40 8.32
N PRO A 46 15.17 -11.93 8.60
CA PRO A 46 15.82 -11.72 9.88
C PRO A 46 15.98 -10.23 10.21
N LEU A 47 15.86 -9.90 11.50
CA LEU A 47 15.97 -8.53 11.97
C LEU A 47 17.34 -7.94 11.60
N SER A 48 17.33 -6.79 10.90
CA SER A 48 18.52 -6.04 10.53
C SER A 48 18.20 -4.54 10.53
N THR A 49 19.23 -3.72 10.70
CA THR A 49 19.09 -2.25 10.63
C THR A 49 18.51 -1.82 9.28
N ASP A 50 19.00 -2.41 8.18
CA ASP A 50 18.53 -2.09 6.82
C ASP A 50 17.05 -2.47 6.63
N GLY A 51 16.64 -3.65 7.15
CA GLY A 51 15.25 -4.07 7.11
C GLY A 51 14.34 -3.14 7.91
N LEU A 52 14.78 -2.66 9.08
CA LEU A 52 14.02 -1.68 9.87
C LEU A 52 13.88 -0.33 9.15
N LEU A 53 14.94 0.16 8.51
CA LEU A 53 14.90 1.38 7.71
C LEU A 53 13.97 1.22 6.49
N GLU A 54 14.01 0.06 5.84
CA GLU A 54 13.14 -0.26 4.72
C GLU A 54 11.66 -0.34 5.14
N MET A 55 11.36 -0.94 6.30
CA MET A 55 10.00 -0.92 6.86
C MET A 55 9.52 0.51 7.16
N PHE A 56 10.37 1.34 7.77
CA PHE A 56 10.02 2.73 8.09
C PHE A 56 9.76 3.57 6.82
N SER A 57 10.62 3.41 5.81
CA SER A 57 10.44 4.05 4.51
C SER A 57 9.13 3.59 3.84
N THR A 58 8.88 2.28 3.83
CA THR A 58 7.66 1.70 3.25
C THR A 58 6.39 2.22 3.95
N CYS A 59 6.38 2.32 5.29
CA CYS A 59 5.28 2.93 6.04
C CYS A 59 5.03 4.39 5.63
N SER A 60 6.10 5.16 5.41
CA SER A 60 5.99 6.55 4.97
C SER A 60 5.39 6.66 3.55
N CYS A 61 5.80 5.77 2.64
CA CYS A 61 5.23 5.67 1.31
C CYS A 61 3.75 5.29 1.33
N ILE A 62 3.34 4.34 2.20
CA ILE A 62 1.92 3.97 2.36
C ILE A 62 1.10 5.19 2.79
N ARG A 63 1.59 5.96 3.75
CA ARG A 63 0.91 7.20 4.19
C ARG A 63 0.81 8.23 3.06
N ALA A 64 1.87 8.42 2.29
CA ALA A 64 1.87 9.34 1.16
C ALA A 64 0.87 8.92 0.07
N ALA A 65 0.80 7.63 -0.27
CA ALA A 65 -0.13 7.12 -1.27
C ALA A 65 -1.60 7.24 -0.83
N TRP A 66 -1.91 6.97 0.44
CA TRP A 66 -3.25 7.24 0.97
C TRP A 66 -3.60 8.74 0.96
N SER A 67 -2.65 9.60 1.32
CA SER A 67 -2.83 11.06 1.24
C SER A 67 -3.10 11.54 -0.19
N ALA A 68 -2.43 10.95 -1.19
CA ALA A 68 -2.69 11.24 -2.61
C ALA A 68 -4.10 10.83 -3.06
N LEU A 69 -4.73 9.87 -2.37
CA LEU A 69 -6.13 9.50 -2.54
C LEU A 69 -7.09 10.34 -1.68
N ASN A 70 -6.62 11.42 -1.06
CA ASN A 70 -7.35 12.25 -0.08
C ASN A 70 -7.85 11.47 1.15
N VAL A 71 -7.22 10.33 1.47
CA VAL A 71 -7.49 9.57 2.69
C VAL A 71 -6.48 9.99 3.74
N LYS A 72 -6.95 10.62 4.80
CA LYS A 72 -6.13 10.90 5.98
C LYS A 72 -6.07 9.63 6.83
N ILE A 73 -4.85 9.18 7.11
CA ILE A 73 -4.60 8.12 8.09
C ILE A 73 -4.38 8.82 9.44
N ASP A 74 -5.31 8.65 10.38
CA ASP A 74 -5.18 9.11 11.77
C ASP A 74 -4.16 8.27 12.56
#